data_AF-A0A7W4JUA9-F1
#
_entry.id   AF-A0A7W4JUA9-F1
#
_cell.length_a   1.000
_cell.length_b   1.000
_cell.length_c   1.000
_cell.angle_alpha   90.00
_cell.angle_beta   90.00
_cell.angle_gamma   90.00
#
_symmetry.space_group_name_H-M   'P 1'
#
loop_
_entity.id
_entity.type
_entity.pdbx_description
1 polymer ?
#
loop_
_entity_poly.entity_id
_entity_poly.type
_entity_poly.pdbx_seq_one_letter_code
_entity_poly.pdbx_strand_id
1 'polypeptide(L)' 'QQAARCADRVAFFYLGELVEVDSADRMFTAPRERRTQDYITGRFG' A
#
# COMPACT_ATOMS: atom_id res chain seq x y z
N GLN A 1 -2.96 -1.82 -9.80
CA GLN A 1 -4.07 -2.73 -9.40
C GLN A 1 -3.87 -4.20 -9.79
N GLN A 2 -2.85 -4.61 -10.55
CA GLN A 2 -2.65 -6.04 -10.84
C GLN A 2 -2.10 -6.83 -9.64
N ALA A 3 -1.23 -6.22 -8.80
CA ALA A 3 -0.73 -6.83 -7.57
C ALA A 3 -1.83 -7.17 -6.54
N ALA A 4 -2.92 -6.40 -6.53
CA ALA A 4 -4.08 -6.66 -5.68
C ALA A 4 -4.73 -8.03 -5.96
N ARG A 5 -4.55 -8.58 -7.16
CA ARG A 5 -5.23 -9.78 -7.63
C ARG A 5 -4.42 -11.06 -7.49
N CYS A 6 -3.12 -10.96 -7.19
CA CYS A 6 -2.22 -12.12 -7.21
C CYS A 6 -1.42 -12.32 -5.92
N ALA A 7 -1.43 -11.35 -4.99
CA ALA A 7 -0.65 -11.43 -3.76
C ALA A 7 -1.57 -11.51 -2.53
N ASP A 8 -1.25 -12.40 -1.59
CA ASP A 8 -1.96 -12.45 -0.30
C ASP A 8 -1.61 -11.25 0.58
N ARG A 9 -0.36 -10.77 0.48
CA ARG A 9 0.18 -9.66 1.28
C ARG A 9 0.99 -8.70 0.41
N VAL A 10 0.98 -7.43 0.78
CA VAL A 10 1.74 -6.37 0.12
C VAL A 10 2.51 -5.59 1.17
N ALA A 11 3.75 -5.25 0.84
CA ALA A 11 4.62 -4.39 1.64
C ALA A 11 4.86 -3.07 0.91
N PHE A 12 4.63 -1.96 1.59
CA PHE A 12 4.95 -0.62 1.12
C PHE A 12 6.25 -0.14 1.75
N PHE A 13 7.21 0.21 0.89
CA PHE A 13 8.47 0.83 1.28
C PHE A 13 8.53 2.26 0.77
N TYR A 14 9.09 3.15 1.57
CA TYR A 14 9.37 4.53 1.18
C TYR A 14 10.75 4.95 1.66
N LEU A 15 11.61 5.38 0.72
CA LEU A 15 13.00 5.78 1.00
C LEU A 15 13.81 4.72 1.79
N GLY A 16 13.55 3.44 1.50
CA GLY A 16 14.23 2.32 2.16
C GLY A 16 13.63 1.89 3.50
N GLU A 17 12.63 2.61 4.02
CA GLU A 17 11.91 2.21 5.23
C GLU A 17 10.66 1.40 4.89
N LEU A 18 10.44 0.30 5.64
CA LEU A 18 9.18 -0.44 5.61
C LEU A 18 8.12 0.36 6.35
N VAL A 19 7.16 0.91 5.60
CA VAL A 19 6.09 1.77 6.15
C VAL A 19 4.89 0.94 6.58
N GLU A 20 4.45 -0.01 5.76
CA GLU A 20 3.27 -0.83 6.05
C GLU A 20 3.34 -2.19 5.37
N VAL A 21 2.86 -3.24 6.05
CA VAL A 21 2.62 -4.57 5.45
C VAL A 21 1.27 -5.10 5.91
N ASP A 22 0.37 -5.34 4.96
CA ASP A 22 -0.94 -5.92 5.24
C ASP A 22 -1.42 -6.78 4.06
N SER A 23 -2.63 -7.33 4.15
CA SER A 23 -3.29 -8.02 3.04
C SER A 23 -3.41 -7.12 1.82
N ALA A 24 -3.33 -7.70 0.62
CA ALA A 24 -3.44 -6.93 -0.60
C ALA A 24 -4.77 -6.17 -0.69
N ASP A 25 -5.88 -6.82 -0.31
CA ASP A 25 -7.20 -6.21 -0.26
C ASP A 25 -7.20 -4.93 0.58
N ARG A 26 -6.70 -5.01 1.82
CA ARG A 26 -6.62 -3.85 2.70
C ARG A 26 -5.69 -2.77 2.16
N MET A 27 -4.49 -3.14 1.72
CA MET A 27 -3.50 -2.19 1.23
C MET A 27 -4.09 -1.32 0.12
N PHE A 28 -4.92 -1.88 -0.78
CA PHE A 28 -5.51 -1.14 -1.89
C PHE A 28 -6.90 -0.52 -1.63
N THR A 29 -7.56 -0.82 -0.51
CA THR A 29 -8.92 -0.31 -0.20
C THR A 29 -8.96 0.62 1.01
N ALA A 30 -8.28 0.24 2.10
CA ALA A 30 -8.29 0.92 3.39
C ALA A 30 -6.96 0.69 4.15
N PRO A 31 -5.82 1.17 3.61
CA PRO A 31 -4.54 1.07 4.30
C PRO A 31 -4.59 1.80 5.64
N ARG A 32 -3.81 1.35 6.62
CA ARG A 32 -3.73 1.95 7.95
C ARG A 32 -2.88 3.20 7.96
N GLU A 33 -1.82 3.22 7.16
CA GLU A 33 -0.91 4.35 7.13
C GLU A 33 -1.34 5.40 6.11
N ARG A 34 -1.38 6.65 6.57
CA ARG A 34 -1.74 7.79 5.72
C ARG A 34 -0.79 7.93 4.53
N ARG A 35 0.50 7.66 4.73
CA ARG A 35 1.51 7.68 3.66
C ARG A 35 1.23 6.62 2.59
N THR A 36 0.81 5.43 2.99
CA THR A 36 0.36 4.37 2.08
C THR A 36 -0.88 4.81 1.32
N GLN A 37 -1.86 5.42 2.01
CA GLN A 37 -3.09 5.92 1.40
C GLN A 37 -2.80 7.02 0.36
N ASP A 38 -1.98 8.00 0.70
CA ASP A 38 -1.61 9.09 -0.19
C ASP A 38 -0.87 8.55 -1.43
N TYR A 39 -0.06 7.50 -1.28
CA TYR A 39 0.72 6.89 -2.36
C TYR A 39 -0.17 6.13 -3.33
N ILE A 40 -1.07 5.32 -2.79
CA ILE A 40 -1.99 4.49 -3.58
C ILE A 40 -3.05 5.33 -4.28
N THR A 41 -3.52 6.41 -3.65
CA THR A 41 -4.52 7.33 -4.24
C THR A 41 -3.91 8.35 -5.19
N GLY A 42 -2.58 8.41 -5.31
CA GLY A 42 -1.90 9.35 -6.20
C GLY A 42 -1.96 10.81 -5.71
N ARG A 43 -2.14 11.02 -4.41
CA ARG A 43 -2.07 12.35 -3.76
C ARG A 43 -0.65 12.86 -3.55
N PHE A 44 0.36 12.13 -4.02
CA PHE A 44 1.71 12.65 -4.17
C PHE A 44 1.78 13.49 -5.44
N GLY A 45 1.40 14.76 -5.29
CA GLY A 45 1.48 15.85 -6.26
C GLY A 45 1.45 17.18 -5.52
#